data_AF-A0A2E5X9I1-F1
#
_entry.id   AF-A0A2E5X9I1-F1
#
_cell.length_a   1.000
_cell.length_b   1.000
_cell.length_c   1.000
_cell.angle_alpha   90.00
_cell.angle_beta   90.00
_cell.angle_gamma   90.00
#
_symmetry.space_group_name_H-M   'P 1'
#
loop_
_entity.id
_entity.type
_entity.pdbx_description
1 polymer ?
#
loop_
_entity_poly.entity_id
_entity_poly.type
_entity_poly.pdbx_seq_one_letter_code
_entity_poly.pdbx_strand_id
1 'polypeptide(L)'
;MKRTWDGLLVGPDQWSPKHPQLEPRTHAADPEALFNPRPDRTEDGGNGFVVVTSPSITKNFSMLPNTIPAKFELAKLSSNLGTIIVIENDNTALVDVSGVSASTALGTTTITGNITQDVSILGYAATSALGSPTVTSTFTNFTITVASGTNFYGTGNKFYVDGVVSPTLTLNEGQTFKFDQSDSSNSGHPLRFSTTPNGTHAIGGAEYTTGVTTNGTPGNAGAYTQITVAVGASTLYYYCTNHSGMGGEINTPG
;
A
#
# COMPACT_ATOMS: atom_id res chain seq x y z
N MET A 1 -93.17 -16.27 -19.99
CA MET A 1 -92.17 -15.56 -19.17
C MET A 1 -90.84 -15.56 -19.91
N LYS A 2 -90.07 -14.48 -19.82
CA LYS A 2 -88.70 -14.38 -20.36
C LYS A 2 -87.71 -14.23 -19.20
N ARG A 3 -86.48 -14.75 -19.36
CA ARG A 3 -85.40 -14.53 -18.39
C ARG A 3 -84.71 -13.19 -18.68
N THR A 4 -84.48 -12.40 -17.64
CA THR A 4 -83.64 -11.19 -17.67
C THR A 4 -82.16 -11.55 -17.53
N TRP A 5 -81.26 -10.60 -17.79
CA TRP A 5 -79.80 -10.82 -17.81
C TRP A 5 -79.22 -11.12 -16.42
N ASP A 6 -79.94 -10.81 -15.35
CA ASP A 6 -79.67 -11.11 -13.94
C ASP A 6 -80.34 -12.42 -13.46
N GLY A 7 -80.99 -13.15 -14.36
CA GLY A 7 -81.49 -14.51 -14.12
C GLY A 7 -82.93 -14.63 -13.60
N LEU A 8 -83.64 -13.52 -13.44
CA LEU A 8 -85.05 -13.49 -12.99
C LEU A 8 -86.03 -13.79 -14.13
N LEU A 9 -87.20 -14.36 -13.81
CA LEU A 9 -88.28 -14.67 -14.75
C LEU A 9 -89.35 -13.57 -14.71
N VAL A 10 -89.57 -12.88 -15.83
CA VAL A 10 -90.53 -11.76 -15.93
C VAL A 10 -91.55 -11.95 -17.05
N GLY A 11 -92.66 -11.19 -16.99
CA GLY A 11 -93.67 -11.10 -18.04
C GLY A 11 -93.09 -10.53 -19.35
N PRO A 12 -93.68 -10.82 -20.53
CA PRO A 12 -93.18 -10.33 -21.83
C PRO A 12 -93.11 -8.80 -21.95
N ASP A 13 -93.96 -8.10 -21.22
CA ASP A 13 -94.12 -6.65 -21.12
C ASP A 13 -93.09 -5.99 -20.19
N GLN A 14 -92.52 -6.74 -19.26
CA GLN A 14 -91.48 -6.30 -18.31
C GLN A 14 -90.06 -6.68 -18.77
N TRP A 15 -89.92 -7.29 -19.96
CA TRP A 15 -88.65 -7.73 -20.50
C TRP A 15 -88.04 -6.67 -21.41
N SER A 16 -86.81 -6.26 -21.12
CA SER A 16 -85.99 -5.41 -22.00
C SER A 16 -84.75 -6.17 -22.47
N PRO A 17 -84.32 -6.02 -23.74
CA PRO A 17 -83.03 -6.53 -24.20
C PRO A 17 -81.88 -5.91 -23.38
N LYS A 18 -80.83 -6.70 -23.11
CA LYS A 18 -79.63 -6.18 -22.44
C LYS A 18 -79.03 -5.05 -23.29
N HIS A 19 -78.92 -3.86 -22.70
CA HIS A 19 -78.26 -2.73 -23.36
C HIS A 19 -76.79 -3.10 -23.62
N PRO A 20 -76.20 -2.80 -24.80
CA PRO A 20 -74.80 -3.10 -25.08
C PRO A 20 -73.90 -2.15 -24.28
N GLN A 21 -73.75 -2.44 -23.00
CA GLN A 21 -72.92 -1.68 -22.07
C GLN A 21 -71.60 -2.43 -21.91
N LEU A 22 -70.61 -1.94 -22.65
CA LEU A 22 -69.18 -1.96 -22.36
C LEU A 22 -68.70 -3.19 -21.58
N GLU A 23 -68.49 -4.30 -22.29
CA GLU A 23 -67.49 -5.24 -21.80
C GLU A 23 -66.16 -4.47 -21.70
N PRO A 24 -65.46 -4.48 -20.54
CA PRO A 24 -64.12 -3.94 -20.50
C PRO A 24 -63.33 -4.69 -21.57
N ARG A 25 -62.81 -3.97 -22.57
CA ARG A 25 -61.87 -4.60 -23.50
C ARG A 25 -60.74 -5.15 -22.65
N THR A 26 -60.55 -6.46 -22.66
CA THR A 26 -59.35 -7.07 -22.11
C THR A 26 -58.19 -6.43 -22.86
N HIS A 27 -57.36 -5.64 -22.16
CA HIS A 27 -56.12 -5.18 -22.74
C HIS A 27 -55.28 -6.44 -22.96
N ALA A 28 -55.17 -6.88 -24.22
CA ALA A 28 -54.08 -7.75 -24.59
C ALA A 28 -52.81 -7.02 -24.19
N ALA A 29 -51.89 -7.70 -23.49
CA ALA A 29 -50.56 -7.15 -23.26
C ALA A 29 -50.01 -6.74 -24.62
N ASP A 30 -49.85 -5.44 -24.83
CA ASP A 30 -49.31 -4.91 -26.07
C ASP A 30 -47.85 -5.34 -26.16
N PRO A 31 -47.47 -6.24 -27.09
CA PRO A 31 -46.08 -6.51 -27.36
C PRO A 31 -45.56 -5.43 -28.31
N GLU A 32 -45.76 -4.16 -27.99
CA GLU A 32 -44.83 -3.10 -28.37
C GLU A 32 -43.54 -3.34 -27.58
N ALA A 33 -42.84 -4.43 -27.94
CA ALA A 33 -41.40 -4.40 -27.91
C ALA A 33 -41.00 -3.15 -28.70
N LEU A 34 -40.52 -2.13 -27.99
CA LEU A 34 -40.03 -0.89 -28.59
C LEU A 34 -39.22 -1.23 -29.84
N PHE A 35 -39.59 -0.69 -31.01
CA PHE A 35 -38.73 -0.78 -32.19
C PHE A 35 -37.42 -0.04 -31.86
N ASN A 36 -36.31 -0.78 -31.80
CA ASN A 36 -35.04 -0.41 -31.16
C ASN A 36 -35.09 -0.24 -29.63
N PRO A 37 -35.29 -1.33 -28.85
CA PRO A 37 -34.97 -1.28 -27.43
C PRO A 37 -33.49 -0.92 -27.32
N ARG A 38 -33.14 0.04 -26.46
CA ARG A 38 -31.73 0.42 -26.23
C ARG A 38 -30.91 -0.87 -26.03
N PRO A 39 -29.84 -1.10 -26.79
CA PRO A 39 -28.97 -2.25 -26.58
C PRO A 39 -28.60 -2.30 -25.11
N ASP A 40 -28.82 -3.46 -24.47
CA ASP A 40 -28.38 -3.64 -23.10
C ASP A 40 -26.86 -3.53 -23.11
N ARG A 41 -26.37 -2.41 -22.55
CA ARG A 41 -24.95 -2.17 -22.36
C ARG A 41 -24.59 -2.67 -20.97
N THR A 42 -24.94 -3.91 -20.68
CA THR A 42 -24.26 -4.67 -19.63
C THR A 42 -22.88 -4.95 -20.17
N GLU A 43 -21.97 -3.99 -19.95
CA GLU A 43 -20.56 -4.30 -19.98
C GLU A 43 -20.38 -5.35 -18.90
N ASP A 44 -20.18 -6.60 -19.32
CA ASP A 44 -19.80 -7.70 -18.46
C ASP A 44 -18.43 -7.33 -17.91
N GLY A 45 -18.45 -6.58 -16.81
CA GLY A 45 -17.28 -6.04 -16.14
C GLY A 45 -16.56 -7.19 -15.49
N GLY A 46 -15.88 -7.99 -16.30
CA GLY A 46 -15.08 -9.12 -15.87
C GLY A 46 -14.16 -8.67 -14.75
N ASN A 47 -14.00 -9.54 -13.76
CA ASN A 47 -13.06 -9.32 -12.67
C ASN A 47 -11.64 -9.17 -13.27
N GLY A 48 -11.18 -7.94 -13.40
CA GLY A 48 -9.83 -7.63 -13.81
C GLY A 48 -8.89 -7.76 -12.62
N PHE A 49 -7.79 -8.49 -12.80
CA PHE A 49 -6.65 -8.45 -11.89
C PHE A 49 -5.52 -7.71 -12.60
N VAL A 50 -4.96 -6.69 -11.93
CA VAL A 50 -3.78 -5.97 -12.42
C VAL A 50 -2.60 -6.44 -11.59
N VAL A 51 -1.72 -7.24 -12.19
CA VAL A 51 -0.42 -7.60 -11.63
C VAL A 51 0.64 -6.76 -12.30
N VAL A 52 1.31 -5.91 -11.54
CA VAL A 52 2.54 -5.28 -11.98
C VAL A 52 3.69 -5.99 -11.27
N THR A 53 4.30 -6.96 -11.95
CA THR A 53 5.54 -7.60 -11.52
C THR A 53 6.65 -7.20 -12.49
N SER A 54 7.62 -6.42 -12.04
CA SER A 54 8.77 -6.04 -12.86
C SER A 54 10.09 -6.38 -12.15
N PRO A 55 10.95 -7.23 -12.76
CA PRO A 55 12.27 -7.57 -12.21
C PRO A 55 13.43 -6.69 -12.72
N SER A 56 13.22 -5.86 -13.76
CA SER A 56 14.10 -4.77 -14.24
C SER A 56 13.54 -4.25 -15.57
N ILE A 57 13.21 -2.97 -15.65
CA ILE A 57 12.55 -2.36 -16.82
C ILE A 57 13.60 -1.98 -17.86
N THR A 58 13.96 -2.91 -18.75
CA THR A 58 14.60 -2.52 -20.02
C THR A 58 13.92 -3.19 -21.21
N LYS A 59 13.49 -2.31 -22.11
CA LYS A 59 12.91 -2.49 -23.46
C LYS A 59 11.43 -2.86 -23.56
N ASN A 60 10.68 -1.79 -23.84
CA ASN A 60 9.41 -1.71 -24.57
C ASN A 60 8.14 -2.17 -23.84
N PHE A 61 8.00 -1.70 -22.61
CA PHE A 61 6.76 -1.10 -22.10
C PHE A 61 7.13 0.30 -21.56
N SER A 62 6.45 1.39 -21.98
CA SER A 62 7.02 2.77 -21.96
C SER A 62 6.34 3.81 -21.10
N MET A 63 7.02 4.82 -20.52
CA MET A 63 8.47 5.10 -20.35
C MET A 63 8.61 6.42 -19.52
N LEU A 64 8.99 6.40 -18.23
CA LEU A 64 10.27 6.85 -17.59
C LEU A 64 10.72 8.34 -17.72
N PRO A 65 11.29 8.95 -16.65
CA PRO A 65 12.72 8.73 -16.36
C PRO A 65 13.17 8.38 -14.92
N ASN A 66 12.34 8.38 -13.85
CA ASN A 66 12.87 8.24 -12.47
C ASN A 66 12.01 7.44 -11.47
N THR A 67 11.27 6.40 -11.89
CA THR A 67 10.55 5.37 -11.09
C THR A 67 11.10 5.20 -9.66
N ILE A 68 10.55 5.75 -8.56
CA ILE A 68 9.24 6.34 -8.26
C ILE A 68 9.39 7.80 -7.77
N PRO A 69 8.82 8.80 -8.47
CA PRO A 69 8.49 10.10 -7.85
C PRO A 69 7.23 10.75 -8.47
N ALA A 70 6.26 9.98 -8.97
CA ALA A 70 5.00 10.53 -9.45
C ALA A 70 3.83 9.56 -9.27
N LYS A 71 2.70 10.14 -8.83
CA LYS A 71 1.40 9.54 -8.57
C LYS A 71 1.03 8.42 -9.55
N PHE A 72 0.81 7.22 -9.02
CA PHE A 72 0.15 6.14 -9.73
C PHE A 72 -1.36 6.41 -9.74
N GLU A 73 -1.99 6.59 -10.89
CA GLU A 73 -3.45 6.86 -11.01
C GLU A 73 -4.15 5.70 -11.75
N LEU A 74 -5.08 5.01 -11.08
CA LEU A 74 -5.99 4.07 -11.74
C LEU A 74 -7.27 4.79 -12.21
N ALA A 75 -7.68 4.56 -13.45
CA ALA A 75 -9.00 5.00 -13.90
C ALA A 75 -10.11 4.23 -13.16
N LYS A 76 -11.17 4.94 -12.75
CA LYS A 76 -12.33 4.35 -12.07
C LYS A 76 -12.94 3.24 -12.93
N LEU A 77 -12.93 2.00 -12.44
CA LEU A 77 -13.62 0.89 -13.09
C LEU A 77 -15.13 0.95 -12.82
N SER A 78 -15.92 0.57 -13.83
CA SER A 78 -17.39 0.53 -13.78
C SER A 78 -17.94 -0.67 -12.99
N SER A 79 -17.09 -1.57 -12.50
CA SER A 79 -17.44 -2.79 -11.74
C SER A 79 -16.58 -2.98 -10.47
N ASN A 80 -16.63 -4.18 -9.87
CA ASN A 80 -15.82 -4.55 -8.72
C ASN A 80 -14.34 -4.64 -9.10
N LEU A 81 -13.48 -3.99 -8.33
CA LEU A 81 -12.03 -4.16 -8.40
C LEU A 81 -11.60 -5.12 -7.29
N GLY A 82 -10.90 -6.19 -7.66
CA GLY A 82 -10.41 -7.22 -6.73
C GLY A 82 -9.25 -6.73 -5.87
N THR A 83 -8.12 -7.42 -5.94
CA THR A 83 -6.90 -7.05 -5.19
C THR A 83 -5.96 -6.24 -6.06
N ILE A 84 -5.36 -5.19 -5.50
CA ILE A 84 -4.26 -4.44 -6.11
C ILE A 84 -2.99 -4.80 -5.36
N ILE A 85 -1.93 -5.19 -6.07
CA ILE A 85 -0.64 -5.47 -5.47
C ILE A 85 0.40 -4.55 -6.13
N VAL A 86 1.06 -3.74 -5.31
CA VAL A 86 2.22 -2.92 -5.70
C VAL A 86 3.43 -3.52 -5.01
N ILE A 87 4.38 -4.01 -5.80
CA ILE A 87 5.63 -4.55 -5.28
C ILE A 87 6.74 -3.54 -5.57
N GLU A 88 7.37 -3.03 -4.53
CA GLU A 88 8.47 -2.08 -4.59
C GLU A 88 9.79 -2.81 -4.30
N ASN A 89 10.53 -3.12 -5.36
CA ASN A 89 11.76 -3.89 -5.26
C ASN A 89 13.00 -3.00 -5.07
N ASP A 90 12.83 -1.68 -5.22
CA ASP A 90 13.91 -0.72 -5.12
C ASP A 90 13.90 -0.05 -3.74
N ASN A 91 14.99 0.62 -3.40
CA ASN A 91 15.08 1.34 -2.14
C ASN A 91 14.40 2.71 -2.31
N THR A 92 13.10 2.72 -2.59
CA THR A 92 12.39 3.94 -2.99
C THR A 92 11.98 4.77 -1.79
N ALA A 93 12.11 6.08 -1.99
CA ALA A 93 11.83 7.07 -0.97
C ALA A 93 10.33 7.23 -0.76
N LEU A 94 9.46 7.13 -1.77
CA LEU A 94 8.03 7.40 -1.60
C LEU A 94 7.22 6.46 -2.49
N VAL A 95 6.18 5.84 -1.92
CA VAL A 95 5.21 5.05 -2.68
C VAL A 95 3.84 5.70 -2.55
N ASP A 96 3.41 6.39 -3.60
CA ASP A 96 2.10 7.05 -3.68
C ASP A 96 1.19 6.30 -4.65
N VAL A 97 0.17 5.65 -4.10
CA VAL A 97 -0.87 4.95 -4.85
C VAL A 97 -2.13 5.80 -4.81
N SER A 98 -2.51 6.39 -5.93
CA SER A 98 -3.60 7.36 -6.01
C SER A 98 -4.71 6.94 -6.99
N GLY A 99 -5.90 7.53 -6.86
CA GLY A 99 -7.03 7.27 -7.77
C GLY A 99 -7.63 5.86 -7.66
N VAL A 100 -7.32 5.12 -6.58
CA VAL A 100 -7.78 3.74 -6.40
C VAL A 100 -9.28 3.67 -6.14
N SER A 101 -10.08 3.56 -7.20
CA SER A 101 -11.54 3.63 -7.08
C SER A 101 -12.29 2.63 -7.94
N ALA A 102 -13.40 2.12 -7.40
CA ALA A 102 -14.33 1.21 -8.06
C ALA A 102 -15.77 1.72 -7.95
N SER A 103 -16.62 1.40 -8.92
CA SER A 103 -18.03 1.83 -8.91
C SER A 103 -18.87 1.14 -7.83
N THR A 104 -18.46 -0.06 -7.40
CA THR A 104 -19.25 -1.01 -6.60
C THR A 104 -18.44 -1.48 -5.39
N ALA A 105 -17.53 -2.43 -5.55
CA ALA A 105 -16.63 -2.86 -4.48
C ALA A 105 -15.16 -2.76 -4.87
N LEU A 106 -14.30 -2.45 -3.91
CA LEU A 106 -12.86 -2.47 -4.02
C LEU A 106 -12.32 -3.46 -3.00
N GLY A 107 -11.53 -4.45 -3.42
CA GLY A 107 -10.86 -5.39 -2.53
C GLY A 107 -9.62 -4.77 -1.89
N THR A 108 -8.71 -5.62 -1.42
CA THR A 108 -7.51 -5.18 -0.69
C THR A 108 -6.48 -4.55 -1.63
N THR A 109 -5.92 -3.41 -1.25
CA THR A 109 -4.69 -2.88 -1.86
C THR A 109 -3.51 -3.26 -0.98
N THR A 110 -2.54 -3.97 -1.54
CA THR A 110 -1.33 -4.40 -0.83
C THR A 110 -0.13 -3.73 -1.48
N ILE A 111 0.66 -3.02 -0.68
CA ILE A 111 1.94 -2.48 -1.08
C ILE A 111 3.00 -3.27 -0.31
N THR A 112 3.99 -3.84 -0.99
CA THR A 112 5.04 -4.63 -0.36
C THR A 112 6.39 -4.28 -0.96
N GLY A 113 7.40 -4.00 -0.14
CA GLY A 113 8.70 -3.64 -0.68
C GLY A 113 9.68 -3.01 0.31
N ASN A 114 10.85 -2.60 -0.19
CA ASN A 114 11.87 -1.87 0.59
C ASN A 114 11.50 -0.38 0.71
N ILE A 115 10.33 -0.11 1.29
CA ILE A 115 9.70 1.23 1.27
C ILE A 115 10.30 2.15 2.32
N THR A 116 11.20 3.05 1.91
CA THR A 116 12.06 3.79 2.86
C THR A 116 11.47 5.08 3.43
N GLN A 117 10.31 5.56 3.00
CA GLN A 117 9.57 6.65 3.68
C GLN A 117 8.05 6.42 3.68
N ASP A 118 7.27 7.49 3.84
CA ASP A 118 5.80 7.49 3.94
C ASP A 118 5.13 6.78 2.75
N VAL A 119 4.12 5.98 3.08
CA VAL A 119 3.21 5.36 2.11
C VAL A 119 1.88 6.06 2.15
N SER A 120 1.48 6.65 1.02
CA SER A 120 0.18 7.27 0.86
C SER A 120 -0.69 6.45 -0.08
N ILE A 121 -1.93 6.19 0.35
CA ILE A 121 -2.98 5.65 -0.51
C ILE A 121 -4.08 6.70 -0.58
N LEU A 122 -4.13 7.42 -1.69
CA LEU A 122 -5.04 8.55 -1.90
C LEU A 122 -6.19 8.17 -2.84
N GLY A 123 -7.39 8.67 -2.55
CA GLY A 123 -8.57 8.40 -3.39
C GLY A 123 -9.06 6.96 -3.34
N TYR A 124 -8.81 6.24 -2.23
CA TYR A 124 -9.32 4.89 -1.97
C TYR A 124 -10.84 4.91 -1.74
N ALA A 125 -11.62 4.56 -2.76
CA ALA A 125 -13.07 4.78 -2.74
C ALA A 125 -13.87 3.69 -3.49
N ALA A 126 -14.98 3.27 -2.90
CA ALA A 126 -15.99 2.43 -3.51
C ALA A 126 -17.37 2.78 -2.92
N THR A 127 -18.46 2.45 -3.62
CA THR A 127 -19.82 2.80 -3.17
C THR A 127 -20.40 1.80 -2.18
N SER A 128 -20.01 0.53 -2.26
CA SER A 128 -20.60 -0.56 -1.49
C SER A 128 -19.64 -1.14 -0.45
N ALA A 129 -18.41 -1.46 -0.84
CA ALA A 129 -17.43 -2.07 0.07
C ALA A 129 -16.00 -1.67 -0.26
N LEU A 130 -15.22 -1.41 0.79
CA LEU A 130 -13.78 -1.18 0.74
C LEU A 130 -13.07 -2.34 1.47
N GLY A 131 -12.04 -2.89 0.85
CA GLY A 131 -11.05 -3.72 1.53
C GLY A 131 -10.20 -2.88 2.48
N SER A 132 -9.34 -3.53 3.26
CA SER A 132 -8.32 -2.81 4.03
C SER A 132 -7.07 -2.67 3.18
N PRO A 133 -6.51 -1.45 3.03
CA PRO A 133 -5.18 -1.31 2.50
C PRO A 133 -4.15 -1.92 3.47
N THR A 134 -3.12 -2.54 2.92
CA THR A 134 -2.02 -3.17 3.68
C THR A 134 -0.69 -2.71 3.12
N VAL A 135 0.22 -2.28 3.99
CA VAL A 135 1.58 -1.89 3.63
C VAL A 135 2.54 -2.79 4.39
N THR A 136 3.38 -3.51 3.66
CA THR A 136 4.38 -4.42 4.22
C THR A 136 5.77 -3.95 3.81
N SER A 137 6.53 -3.38 4.74
CA SER A 137 7.95 -3.10 4.50
C SER A 137 8.76 -4.39 4.61
N THR A 138 9.71 -4.60 3.70
CA THR A 138 10.63 -5.76 3.71
C THR A 138 11.89 -5.51 4.54
N PHE A 139 12.02 -4.35 5.18
CA PHE A 139 13.12 -4.08 6.12
C PHE A 139 12.66 -4.04 7.57
N THR A 140 13.58 -4.36 8.48
CA THR A 140 13.40 -4.14 9.92
C THR A 140 13.85 -2.72 10.28
N ASN A 141 13.04 -2.00 11.06
CA ASN A 141 13.33 -0.62 11.47
C ASN A 141 13.77 -0.56 12.93
N PHE A 142 14.87 0.15 13.18
CA PHE A 142 15.36 0.51 14.51
C PHE A 142 15.17 2.01 14.71
N THR A 143 14.63 2.41 15.85
CA THR A 143 14.61 3.80 16.28
C THR A 143 15.94 4.14 16.93
N ILE A 144 16.62 5.16 16.42
CA ILE A 144 17.88 5.65 16.98
C ILE A 144 17.64 6.96 17.69
N THR A 145 18.04 7.03 18.95
CA THR A 145 18.10 8.27 19.73
C THR A 145 19.48 8.40 20.37
N VAL A 146 19.79 9.60 20.85
CA VAL A 146 21.03 9.87 21.56
C VAL A 146 20.72 10.39 22.96
N ALA A 147 21.33 9.77 23.95
CA ALA A 147 21.28 10.24 25.33
C ALA A 147 22.58 9.90 26.06
N SER A 148 22.74 10.45 27.27
CA SER A 148 23.84 10.05 28.16
C SER A 148 23.65 8.59 28.60
N GLY A 149 24.68 7.78 28.40
CA GLY A 149 24.68 6.36 28.74
C GLY A 149 26.10 5.82 28.93
N THR A 150 26.19 4.54 29.28
CA THR A 150 27.46 3.85 29.45
C THR A 150 27.45 2.57 28.64
N ASN A 151 28.52 2.35 27.87
CA ASN A 151 28.79 1.09 27.16
C ASN A 151 30.25 0.67 27.40
N PHE A 152 30.75 -0.30 26.64
CA PHE A 152 32.13 -0.78 26.74
C PHE A 152 33.20 0.33 26.53
N TYR A 153 32.86 1.40 25.80
CA TYR A 153 33.75 2.54 25.56
C TYR A 153 33.67 3.65 26.62
N GLY A 154 32.87 3.45 27.67
CA GLY A 154 32.72 4.39 28.79
C GLY A 154 31.42 5.19 28.78
N THR A 155 31.39 6.26 29.58
CA THR A 155 30.20 7.10 29.80
C THR A 155 30.21 8.36 28.92
N GLY A 156 29.07 8.74 28.38
CA GLY A 156 28.88 9.95 27.57
C GLY A 156 27.65 9.82 26.69
N ASN A 157 27.55 10.60 25.62
CA ASN A 157 26.50 10.38 24.62
C ASN A 157 26.67 9.00 23.97
N LYS A 158 25.55 8.29 23.80
CA LYS A 158 25.48 6.95 23.22
C LYS A 158 24.29 6.87 22.29
N PHE A 159 24.40 6.03 21.26
CA PHE A 159 23.22 5.61 20.53
C PHE A 159 22.38 4.69 21.40
N TYR A 160 21.09 4.98 21.46
CA TYR A 160 20.08 4.10 21.97
C TYR A 160 19.37 3.51 20.75
N VAL A 161 19.33 2.18 20.69
CA VAL A 161 18.63 1.43 19.64
C VAL A 161 17.39 0.84 20.28
N ASP A 162 16.22 1.28 19.84
CA ASP A 162 14.91 0.95 20.44
C ASP A 162 14.88 1.14 21.97
N GLY A 163 15.53 2.22 22.43
CA GLY A 163 15.60 2.58 23.85
C GLY A 163 16.64 1.80 24.67
N VAL A 164 17.44 0.92 24.06
CA VAL A 164 18.55 0.22 24.72
C VAL A 164 19.88 0.88 24.38
N VAL A 165 20.73 1.12 25.37
CA VAL A 165 22.04 1.76 25.17
C VAL A 165 23.04 0.84 24.46
N SER A 166 23.49 1.25 23.28
CA SER A 166 24.50 0.58 22.45
C SER A 166 24.44 -0.98 22.44
N PRO A 167 23.27 -1.61 22.22
CA PRO A 167 23.16 -3.06 22.25
C PRO A 167 23.95 -3.72 21.12
N THR A 168 24.39 -4.96 21.34
CA THR A 168 24.79 -5.82 20.23
C THR A 168 23.55 -6.16 19.40
N LEU A 169 23.63 -5.94 18.09
CA LEU A 169 22.55 -6.24 17.15
C LEU A 169 22.83 -7.54 16.41
N THR A 170 21.77 -8.13 15.84
CA THR A 170 21.90 -9.26 14.91
C THR A 170 21.16 -8.90 13.63
N LEU A 171 21.92 -8.73 12.55
CA LEU A 171 21.41 -8.36 11.24
C LEU A 171 21.71 -9.50 10.27
N ASN A 172 20.71 -10.34 9.96
CA ASN A 172 20.91 -11.49 9.08
C ASN A 172 21.36 -11.03 7.68
N GLU A 173 22.26 -11.80 7.08
CA GLU A 173 22.74 -11.55 5.71
C GLU A 173 21.59 -11.57 4.69
N GLY A 174 21.72 -10.77 3.63
CA GLY A 174 20.70 -10.61 2.59
C GLY A 174 19.48 -9.76 3.00
N GLN A 175 19.31 -9.46 4.28
CA GLN A 175 18.19 -8.66 4.78
C GLN A 175 18.54 -7.17 4.84
N THR A 176 17.51 -6.34 4.75
CA THR A 176 17.62 -4.89 4.83
C THR A 176 17.18 -4.39 6.21
N PHE A 177 17.95 -3.45 6.77
CA PHE A 177 17.70 -2.84 8.08
C PHE A 177 17.82 -1.33 7.99
N LYS A 178 16.89 -0.63 8.62
CA LYS A 178 16.83 0.83 8.65
C LYS A 178 17.03 1.35 10.07
N PHE A 179 17.91 2.32 10.21
CA PHE A 179 18.24 3.02 11.45
C PHE A 179 17.68 4.43 11.32
N ASP A 180 16.50 4.66 11.89
CA ASP A 180 15.82 5.96 11.89
C ASP A 180 16.55 6.94 12.81
N GLN A 181 17.10 8.00 12.24
CA GLN A 181 17.84 9.06 12.94
C GLN A 181 17.07 10.39 12.94
N SER A 182 15.75 10.35 12.79
CA SER A 182 14.92 11.57 12.69
C SER A 182 14.71 12.30 14.01
N ASP A 183 14.88 11.61 15.15
CA ASP A 183 14.78 12.23 16.45
C ASP A 183 15.84 13.31 16.65
N SER A 184 15.42 14.49 17.12
CA SER A 184 16.26 15.68 17.30
C SER A 184 17.54 15.46 18.12
N SER A 185 17.57 14.46 19.01
CA SER A 185 18.77 14.08 19.76
C SER A 185 19.92 13.61 18.87
N ASN A 186 19.63 13.15 17.65
CA ASN A 186 20.66 12.73 16.69
C ASN A 186 21.41 13.88 16.02
N SER A 187 21.06 15.14 16.30
CA SER A 187 21.76 16.30 15.72
C SER A 187 23.26 16.24 16.01
N GLY A 188 24.08 16.20 14.96
CA GLY A 188 25.54 16.06 15.10
C GLY A 188 26.02 14.64 15.41
N HIS A 189 25.15 13.63 15.34
CA HIS A 189 25.47 12.22 15.61
C HIS A 189 25.14 11.28 14.43
N PRO A 190 25.84 11.36 13.28
CA PRO A 190 25.60 10.46 12.15
C PRO A 190 26.03 9.03 12.49
N LEU A 191 25.11 8.07 12.40
CA LEU A 191 25.39 6.64 12.56
C LEU A 191 25.93 6.08 11.25
N ARG A 192 27.07 5.37 11.31
CA ARG A 192 27.70 4.68 10.18
C ARG A 192 28.15 3.29 10.57
N PHE A 193 28.52 2.49 9.58
CA PHE A 193 28.99 1.11 9.79
C PHE A 193 30.48 0.99 9.53
N SER A 194 31.12 0.01 10.15
CA SER A 194 32.52 -0.34 9.93
C SER A 194 32.73 -1.83 10.18
N THR A 195 33.79 -2.40 9.62
CA THR A 195 34.30 -3.73 10.00
C THR A 195 35.25 -3.67 11.20
N THR A 196 35.62 -2.46 11.64
CA THR A 196 36.50 -2.23 12.79
C THR A 196 35.70 -1.72 13.99
N PRO A 197 35.90 -2.26 15.20
CA PRO A 197 35.28 -1.73 16.41
C PRO A 197 35.51 -0.21 16.54
N ASN A 198 34.46 0.53 16.88
CA ASN A 198 34.48 1.99 17.00
C ASN A 198 34.77 2.77 15.69
N GLY A 199 34.70 2.11 14.53
CA GLY A 199 34.82 2.72 13.22
C GLY A 199 36.10 3.52 13.02
N THR A 200 36.00 4.70 12.40
CA THR A 200 37.14 5.57 12.05
C THR A 200 37.88 6.15 13.26
N HIS A 201 37.36 5.97 14.48
CA HIS A 201 38.05 6.37 15.71
C HIS A 201 39.08 5.34 16.17
N ALA A 202 39.02 4.11 15.66
CA ALA A 202 40.03 3.09 15.89
C ALA A 202 41.16 3.18 14.85
N ILE A 203 42.36 2.75 15.25
CA ILE A 203 43.53 2.69 14.36
C ILE A 203 43.21 1.78 13.18
N GLY A 204 43.33 2.31 11.95
CA GLY A 204 43.03 1.57 10.72
C GLY A 204 41.53 1.36 10.45
N GLY A 205 40.65 1.97 11.23
CA GLY A 205 39.22 1.92 11.00
C GLY A 205 38.78 2.75 9.79
N ALA A 206 37.86 2.22 9.00
CA ALA A 206 37.26 2.88 7.85
C ALA A 206 35.75 2.66 7.83
N GLU A 207 35.01 3.53 7.16
CA GLU A 207 33.58 3.36 6.94
C GLU A 207 33.31 2.16 6.00
N TYR A 208 32.33 1.35 6.37
CA TYR A 208 31.77 0.31 5.53
C TYR A 208 30.56 0.88 4.78
N THR A 209 30.64 0.89 3.45
CA THR A 209 29.64 1.53 2.57
C THR A 209 28.88 0.55 1.68
N THR A 210 29.24 -0.74 1.71
CA THR A 210 28.62 -1.74 0.82
C THR A 210 27.18 -2.00 1.24
N GLY A 211 26.23 -1.77 0.34
CA GLY A 211 24.80 -1.93 0.64
C GLY A 211 24.24 -0.87 1.59
N VAL A 212 24.98 0.21 1.86
CA VAL A 212 24.57 1.26 2.80
C VAL A 212 24.03 2.48 2.05
N THR A 213 22.89 3.01 2.50
CA THR A 213 22.33 4.28 2.04
C THR A 213 22.01 5.18 3.23
N THR A 214 22.06 6.50 3.01
CA THR A 214 21.72 7.50 4.03
C THR A 214 20.80 8.53 3.43
N ASN A 215 19.83 9.02 4.20
CA ASN A 215 18.90 10.06 3.80
C ASN A 215 18.81 11.14 4.86
N GLY A 216 18.69 12.40 4.42
CA GLY A 216 18.53 13.54 5.31
C GLY A 216 19.72 13.82 6.23
N THR A 217 19.50 14.73 7.18
CA THR A 217 20.47 15.10 8.22
C THR A 217 19.98 14.53 9.56
N PRO A 218 20.80 13.74 10.29
CA PRO A 218 20.44 13.24 11.61
C PRO A 218 19.92 14.35 12.53
N GLY A 219 18.79 14.12 13.19
CA GLY A 219 18.07 15.13 13.97
C GLY A 219 16.91 15.81 13.23
N ASN A 220 16.73 15.54 11.94
CA ASN A 220 15.63 16.08 11.13
C ASN A 220 14.65 14.98 10.69
N ALA A 221 13.38 15.35 10.53
CA ALA A 221 12.34 14.44 10.03
C ALA A 221 12.78 13.71 8.74
N GLY A 222 12.55 12.40 8.70
CA GLY A 222 12.89 11.53 7.56
C GLY A 222 14.37 11.13 7.46
N ALA A 223 15.23 11.54 8.40
CA ALA A 223 16.65 11.16 8.38
C ALA A 223 16.86 9.69 8.77
N TYR A 224 17.70 8.97 8.03
CA TYR A 224 18.03 7.57 8.35
C TYR A 224 19.37 7.13 7.76
N THR A 225 19.87 6.01 8.29
CA THR A 225 20.93 5.20 7.69
C THR A 225 20.38 3.78 7.49
N GLN A 226 20.59 3.17 6.34
CA GLN A 226 20.04 1.86 6.02
C GLN A 226 21.14 0.97 5.46
N ILE A 227 21.04 -0.33 5.69
CA ILE A 227 21.99 -1.33 5.21
C ILE A 227 21.24 -2.56 4.72
N THR A 228 21.55 -3.01 3.51
CA THR A 228 21.34 -4.40 3.09
C THR A 228 22.62 -5.17 3.40
N VAL A 229 22.54 -6.13 4.33
CA VAL A 229 23.73 -6.88 4.76
C VAL A 229 24.17 -7.79 3.63
N ALA A 230 25.43 -7.67 3.21
CA ALA A 230 25.97 -8.50 2.14
C ALA A 230 26.04 -9.97 2.59
N VAL A 231 25.82 -10.90 1.66
CA VAL A 231 26.07 -12.32 1.91
C VAL A 231 27.56 -12.55 2.12
N GLY A 232 27.93 -13.28 3.17
CA GLY A 232 29.28 -13.47 3.65
C GLY A 232 29.88 -12.25 4.36
N ALA A 233 29.06 -11.29 4.82
CA ALA A 233 29.55 -10.15 5.59
C ALA A 233 30.16 -10.62 6.92
N SER A 234 31.38 -10.17 7.21
CA SER A 234 31.94 -10.29 8.55
C SER A 234 31.14 -9.48 9.57
N THR A 235 31.37 -9.72 10.86
CA THR A 235 30.89 -8.85 11.96
C THR A 235 31.09 -7.38 11.61
N LEU A 236 30.03 -6.61 11.78
CA LEU A 236 30.03 -5.17 11.57
C LEU A 236 29.93 -4.45 12.91
N TYR A 237 30.14 -3.14 12.88
CA TYR A 237 29.99 -2.26 14.02
C TYR A 237 29.26 -1.01 13.56
N TYR A 238 28.29 -0.54 14.33
CA TYR A 238 27.76 0.80 14.15
C TYR A 238 28.53 1.76 15.05
N TYR A 239 28.79 2.98 14.56
CA TYR A 239 29.53 4.01 15.28
C TYR A 239 29.05 5.41 14.87
N CYS A 240 29.42 6.42 15.63
CA CYS A 240 29.15 7.82 15.26
C CYS A 240 30.38 8.39 14.53
N THR A 241 30.19 9.03 13.38
CA THR A 241 31.32 9.66 12.65
C THR A 241 32.03 10.73 13.49
N ASN A 242 31.25 11.51 14.24
CA ASN A 242 31.75 12.68 14.95
C ASN A 242 32.30 12.36 16.35
N HIS A 243 31.84 11.28 16.99
CA HIS A 243 32.13 11.03 18.40
C HIS A 243 32.49 9.56 18.63
N SER A 244 33.62 9.36 19.29
CA SER A 244 34.13 8.04 19.66
C SER A 244 33.23 7.37 20.72
N GLY A 245 33.08 6.05 20.63
CA GLY A 245 32.47 5.22 21.66
C GLY A 245 30.96 5.28 21.75
N MET A 246 30.26 5.75 20.71
CA MET A 246 28.80 5.89 20.73
C MET A 246 28.02 4.62 20.36
N GLY A 247 28.63 3.71 19.61
CA GLY A 247 27.93 2.57 19.02
C GLY A 247 28.29 1.22 19.62
N GLY A 248 28.11 0.16 18.84
CA GLY A 248 28.20 -1.22 19.30
C GLY A 248 28.43 -2.22 18.15
N GLU A 249 28.39 -3.50 18.51
CA GLU A 249 28.65 -4.62 17.60
C GLU A 249 27.38 -5.08 16.85
N ILE A 250 27.57 -5.62 15.65
CA ILE A 250 26.55 -6.23 14.81
C ILE A 250 27.01 -7.63 14.40
N ASN A 251 26.28 -8.65 14.84
CA ASN A 251 26.41 -10.01 14.33
C ASN A 251 25.70 -10.13 12.98
N THR A 252 26.35 -10.78 12.01
CA THR A 252 25.85 -10.99 10.64
C THR A 252 25.72 -12.48 10.32
N PRO A 253 24.76 -13.21 10.91
CA PRO A 253 24.54 -14.61 10.58
C PRO A 253 23.94 -14.75 9.17
N GLY A 254 24.38 -15.76 8.43
CA GLY A 254 23.81 -16.18 7.15
C GLY A 254 22.63 -17.14 7.27
#